data_AF-A0A7Y0ADR0-F1
#
_entry.id   AF-A0A7Y0ADR0-F1
#
_cell.length_a   1.000
_cell.length_b   1.000
_cell.length_c   1.000
_cell.angle_alpha   90.00
_cell.angle_beta   90.00
_cell.angle_gamma   90.00
#
_symmetry.space_group_name_H-M   'P 1'
#
loop_
_entity.id
_entity.type
_entity.pdbx_description
1 polymer ?
#
loop_
_entity_poly.entity_id
_entity_poly.type
_entity_poly.pdbx_seq_one_letter_code
_entity_poly.pdbx_strand_id
1 'polypeptide(L)'
;MADTFPFLIHKIEDIHPLMPKRIFSILVDVGSYEHGDVFEQYGYTGNGPSWAEHIQAIIEVHDPKLLDHLERDEEGDTYLIYADSQMAVDRFLKLTVPIFSDPAKLDEHLSQTDPEEFFELE
;
A
#
# COMPACT_ATOMS: atom_id res chain seq x y z
N MET A 1 14.39 -15.77 0.89
CA MET A 1 13.22 -15.16 1.56
C MET A 1 12.75 -14.06 0.62
N ALA A 2 11.46 -13.98 0.33
CA ALA A 2 10.96 -12.89 -0.50
C ALA A 2 11.14 -11.59 0.31
N ASP A 3 11.78 -10.60 -0.27
CA ASP A 3 11.91 -9.29 0.35
C ASP A 3 10.52 -8.64 0.29
N THR A 4 9.87 -8.49 1.44
CA THR A 4 8.54 -7.86 1.53
C THR A 4 8.65 -6.43 1.99
N PHE A 5 9.87 -5.92 2.22
CA PHE A 5 10.11 -4.56 2.70
C PHE A 5 9.49 -3.53 1.73
N PRO A 6 8.82 -2.47 2.22
CA PRO A 6 8.63 -2.11 3.64
C PRO A 6 7.40 -2.75 4.32
N PHE A 7 6.69 -3.66 3.63
CA PHE A 7 5.46 -4.27 4.11
C PHE A 7 5.71 -5.40 5.12
N LEU A 8 5.02 -5.29 6.26
CA LEU A 8 4.93 -6.32 7.28
C LEU A 8 3.66 -7.16 7.04
N ILE A 9 3.86 -8.45 6.74
CA ILE A 9 2.78 -9.38 6.44
C ILE A 9 2.52 -10.28 7.65
N HIS A 10 1.30 -10.27 8.15
CA HIS A 10 0.86 -11.16 9.22
C HIS A 10 -0.32 -12.01 8.76
N LYS A 11 -0.27 -13.31 9.05
CA LYS A 11 -1.44 -14.17 8.89
C LYS A 11 -2.30 -14.06 10.15
N ILE A 12 -3.58 -13.79 9.96
CA ILE A 12 -4.55 -13.66 11.06
C ILE A 12 -4.98 -15.06 11.48
N GLU A 13 -4.65 -15.44 12.70
CA GLU A 13 -4.99 -16.76 13.25
C GLU A 13 -6.44 -16.82 13.75
N ASP A 14 -6.92 -15.74 14.38
CA ASP A 14 -8.28 -15.62 14.90
C ASP A 14 -9.11 -14.73 13.95
N ILE A 15 -9.65 -15.34 12.90
CA ILE A 15 -10.41 -14.62 11.87
C ILE A 15 -11.74 -14.14 12.48
N HIS A 16 -11.96 -12.83 12.46
CA HIS A 16 -13.16 -12.24 13.01
C HIS A 16 -14.42 -12.75 12.28
N PRO A 17 -15.46 -13.23 13.00
CA PRO A 17 -16.61 -13.90 12.38
C PRO A 17 -17.44 -13.00 11.46
N LEU A 18 -17.40 -11.67 11.67
CA LEU A 18 -18.06 -10.69 10.79
C LEU A 18 -17.22 -10.28 9.58
N MET A 19 -15.92 -10.62 9.57
CA MET A 19 -14.97 -10.24 8.52
C MET A 19 -14.14 -11.48 8.09
N PRO A 20 -14.80 -12.54 7.59
CA PRO A 20 -14.15 -13.82 7.30
C PRO A 20 -13.09 -13.74 6.19
N LYS A 21 -13.09 -12.64 5.42
CA LYS A 21 -12.14 -12.39 4.33
C LYS A 21 -10.84 -11.74 4.81
N ARG A 22 -10.73 -11.31 6.07
CA ARG A 22 -9.47 -10.77 6.63
C ARG A 22 -8.58 -11.93 7.06
N ILE A 23 -7.88 -12.56 6.11
CA ILE A 23 -7.00 -13.71 6.39
C ILE A 23 -5.55 -13.28 6.61
N PHE A 24 -5.11 -12.26 5.89
CA PHE A 24 -3.78 -11.66 6.04
C PHE A 24 -3.93 -10.17 6.31
N SER A 25 -3.04 -9.61 7.11
CA SER A 25 -2.83 -8.17 7.23
C SER A 25 -1.48 -7.78 6.63
N ILE A 26 -1.49 -6.70 5.88
CA ILE A 26 -0.36 -6.06 5.23
C ILE A 26 -0.27 -4.67 5.85
N LEU A 27 0.81 -4.39 6.58
CA LEU A 27 0.94 -3.12 7.28
C LEU A 27 2.30 -2.47 7.07
N VAL A 28 2.31 -1.14 7.06
CA VAL A 28 3.51 -0.31 7.03
C VAL A 28 3.35 0.76 8.08
N ASP A 29 4.32 0.85 8.99
CA ASP A 29 4.48 2.01 9.85
C ASP A 29 5.20 3.10 9.05
N VAL A 30 4.41 4.04 8.53
CA VAL A 30 4.89 5.09 7.64
C VAL A 30 5.64 6.17 8.43
N GLY A 31 5.29 6.36 9.71
CA GLY A 31 5.93 7.34 10.59
C GLY A 31 7.36 6.95 11.01
N SER A 32 7.67 5.65 11.03
CA SER A 32 9.03 5.15 11.26
C SER A 32 9.86 5.00 9.98
N TYR A 33 9.26 5.25 8.81
CA TYR A 33 9.90 5.04 7.51
C TYR A 33 10.65 6.29 7.08
N GLU A 34 11.98 6.19 6.91
CA GLU A 34 12.88 7.29 6.54
C GLU A 34 12.58 7.90 5.15
N HIS A 35 11.57 7.40 4.44
CA HIS A 35 11.15 7.87 3.12
C HIS A 35 9.87 8.73 3.15
N GLY A 36 9.29 9.00 4.33
CA GLY A 36 8.19 9.96 4.47
C GLY A 36 8.53 11.33 3.88
N ASP A 37 9.80 11.75 4.01
CA ASP A 37 10.33 13.00 3.46
C ASP A 37 10.27 13.08 1.92
N VAL A 38 10.17 11.96 1.20
CA VAL A 38 10.08 11.94 -0.28
C VAL A 38 8.70 12.41 -0.73
N PHE A 39 7.64 12.02 -0.03
CA PHE A 39 6.28 12.46 -0.32
C PHE A 39 6.12 13.97 -0.15
N GLU A 40 6.68 14.51 0.94
CA GLU A 40 6.61 15.95 1.23
C GLU A 40 7.30 16.81 0.17
N GLN A 41 8.32 16.28 -0.51
CA GLN A 41 9.00 16.98 -1.61
C GLN A 41 8.10 17.21 -2.83
N TYR A 42 7.10 16.35 -3.04
CA TYR A 42 6.13 16.45 -4.13
C TYR A 42 4.78 17.02 -3.69
N GLY A 43 4.66 17.47 -2.43
CA GLY A 43 3.44 18.06 -1.88
C GLY A 43 2.45 17.06 -1.29
N TYR A 44 2.81 15.78 -1.19
CA TYR A 44 2.01 14.75 -0.53
C TYR A 44 2.37 14.64 0.95
N THR A 45 1.42 14.24 1.79
CA THR A 45 1.72 13.89 3.18
C THR A 45 2.33 12.49 3.25
N GLY A 46 3.48 12.29 3.88
CA GLY A 46 4.11 10.96 4.04
C GLY A 46 3.36 10.03 5.03
N ASN A 47 2.03 10.03 5.02
CA ASN A 47 1.18 9.31 5.95
C ASN A 47 0.49 8.09 5.29
N GLY A 48 -0.20 7.29 6.11
CA GLY A 48 -0.95 6.10 5.67
C GLY A 48 -1.91 6.33 4.49
N PRO A 49 -2.74 7.39 4.51
CA PRO A 49 -3.66 7.70 3.40
C PRO A 49 -2.97 7.94 2.06
N SER A 50 -1.90 8.73 2.01
CA SER A 50 -1.23 9.03 0.73
C SER A 50 -0.60 7.75 0.14
N TRP A 51 0.01 6.92 0.99
CA TRP A 51 0.47 5.59 0.58
C TRP A 51 -0.68 4.73 0.04
N ALA A 52 -1.84 4.76 0.69
CA ALA A 52 -2.99 3.99 0.27
C ALA A 52 -3.50 4.40 -1.11
N GLU A 53 -3.55 5.71 -1.39
CA GLU A 53 -3.98 6.22 -2.68
C GLU A 53 -3.00 5.84 -3.80
N HIS A 54 -1.69 6.03 -3.61
CA HIS A 54 -0.69 5.63 -4.60
C HIS A 54 -0.69 4.13 -4.87
N ILE A 55 -0.75 3.30 -3.81
CA ILE A 55 -0.81 1.86 -3.96
C ILE A 55 -2.10 1.43 -4.65
N GLN A 56 -3.23 2.05 -4.32
CA GLN A 56 -4.50 1.77 -5.00
C GLN A 56 -4.40 2.09 -6.49
N ALA A 57 -3.92 3.26 -6.88
CA ALA A 57 -3.80 3.64 -8.28
C ALA A 57 -2.90 2.67 -9.07
N ILE A 58 -1.77 2.26 -8.47
CA ILE A 58 -0.90 1.23 -9.07
C ILE A 58 -1.69 -0.06 -9.30
N ILE A 59 -2.46 -0.52 -8.31
CA ILE A 59 -3.25 -1.74 -8.42
C ILE A 59 -4.37 -1.58 -9.47
N GLU A 60 -5.07 -0.45 -9.51
CA GLU A 60 -6.14 -0.17 -10.48
C GLU A 60 -5.64 -0.22 -11.92
N VAL A 61 -4.44 0.31 -12.17
CA VAL A 61 -3.82 0.31 -13.49
C VAL A 61 -3.31 -1.08 -13.88
N HIS A 62 -2.70 -1.82 -12.95
CA HIS A 62 -1.97 -3.05 -13.27
C HIS A 62 -2.74 -4.37 -13.03
N ASP A 63 -3.54 -4.45 -11.97
CA ASP A 63 -4.38 -5.62 -11.64
C ASP A 63 -5.64 -5.18 -10.85
N PRO A 64 -6.62 -4.52 -11.49
CA PRO A 64 -7.79 -3.96 -10.79
C PRO A 64 -8.63 -5.03 -10.08
N LYS A 65 -8.56 -6.29 -10.52
CA LYS A 65 -9.25 -7.43 -9.87
C LYS A 65 -8.68 -7.76 -8.50
N LEU A 66 -7.45 -7.33 -8.20
CA LEU A 66 -6.86 -7.51 -6.88
C LEU A 66 -7.62 -6.70 -5.82
N LEU A 67 -8.22 -5.56 -6.19
CA LEU A 67 -9.00 -4.75 -5.25
C LEU A 67 -10.20 -5.51 -4.65
N ASP A 68 -10.83 -6.43 -5.39
CA ASP A 68 -11.92 -7.26 -4.86
C ASP A 68 -11.48 -8.23 -3.76
N HIS A 69 -10.16 -8.45 -3.64
CA HIS A 69 -9.52 -9.34 -2.67
C HIS A 69 -8.80 -8.60 -1.55
N LEU A 70 -8.78 -7.27 -1.60
CA LEU A 70 -8.15 -6.40 -0.62
C LEU A 70 -9.20 -5.55 0.09
N GLU A 71 -9.06 -5.38 1.40
CA GLU A 71 -9.89 -4.50 2.20
C GLU A 71 -9.01 -3.51 2.93
N ARG A 72 -9.16 -2.22 2.63
CA ARG A 72 -8.37 -1.16 3.26
C ARG A 72 -8.94 -0.84 4.64
N ASP A 73 -8.05 -0.60 5.59
CA ASP A 73 -8.40 -0.18 6.94
C ASP A 73 -7.33 0.84 7.38
N GLU A 74 -7.49 2.08 6.91
CA GLU A 74 -6.53 3.16 7.14
C GLU A 74 -6.87 3.93 8.41
N GLU A 75 -5.95 3.95 9.37
CA GLU A 75 -6.05 4.77 10.59
C GLU A 75 -4.73 5.53 10.82
N GLY A 76 -4.77 6.85 10.66
CA GLY A 76 -3.69 7.76 11.02
C GLY A 76 -2.40 7.55 10.21
N ASP A 77 -1.29 7.33 10.92
CA ASP A 77 0.06 7.19 10.33
C ASP A 77 0.42 5.76 9.93
N THR A 78 -0.53 4.83 10.02
CA THR A 78 -0.34 3.42 9.64
C THR A 78 -1.12 3.11 8.39
N TYR A 79 -0.42 2.57 7.39
CA TYR A 79 -1.07 1.94 6.26
C TYR A 79 -1.38 0.49 6.61
N LEU A 80 -2.65 0.09 6.49
CA LEU A 80 -3.09 -1.27 6.76
C LEU A 80 -4.12 -1.74 5.72
N ILE A 81 -3.86 -2.91 5.16
CA ILE A 81 -4.74 -3.61 4.24
C ILE A 81 -4.89 -5.06 4.68
N TYR A 82 -6.10 -5.59 4.53
CA TYR A 82 -6.39 -7.00 4.67
C TYR A 82 -6.50 -7.69 3.33
N ALA A 83 -5.99 -8.92 3.24
CA ALA A 83 -6.10 -9.75 2.05
C ALA A 83 -6.79 -11.09 2.39
N ASP A 84 -7.57 -11.58 1.43
CA ASP A 84 -8.33 -12.83 1.59
C ASP A 84 -7.55 -14.11 1.33
N SER A 85 -6.32 -14.00 0.82
CA SER A 85 -5.54 -15.14 0.41
C SER A 85 -4.06 -14.80 0.24
N GLN A 86 -3.19 -15.82 0.37
CA GLN A 86 -1.77 -15.66 0.10
C GLN A 86 -1.52 -15.21 -1.35
N MET A 87 -2.37 -15.64 -2.29
CA MET A 87 -2.26 -15.22 -3.69
C MET A 87 -2.50 -13.72 -3.86
N ALA A 88 -3.45 -13.13 -3.12
CA ALA A 88 -3.66 -11.69 -3.12
C ALA A 88 -2.44 -10.95 -2.55
N VAL A 89 -1.86 -11.45 -1.44
CA VAL A 89 -0.62 -10.92 -0.87
C VAL A 89 0.54 -10.96 -1.87
N ASP A 90 0.75 -12.10 -2.54
CA ASP A 90 1.86 -12.25 -3.49
C ASP A 90 1.71 -11.30 -4.70
N ARG A 91 0.48 -11.07 -5.17
CA ARG A 91 0.19 -10.12 -6.25
C ARG A 91 0.41 -8.68 -5.80
N PHE A 92 -0.06 -8.34 -4.60
CA PHE A 92 0.18 -7.04 -3.99
C PHE A 92 1.67 -6.75 -3.93
N LEU A 93 2.45 -7.63 -3.30
CA LEU A 93 3.89 -7.45 -3.13
C LEU A 93 4.62 -7.32 -4.47
N LYS A 94 4.21 -8.09 -5.48
CA LYS A 94 4.81 -8.03 -6.81
C LYS A 94 4.64 -6.66 -7.49
N LEU A 95 3.56 -5.95 -7.20
CA LEU A 95 3.28 -4.62 -7.76
C LEU A 95 3.93 -3.52 -6.93
N THR A 96 3.88 -3.63 -5.60
CA THR A 96 4.25 -2.53 -4.70
C THR A 96 5.72 -2.56 -4.27
N VAL A 97 6.28 -3.73 -3.91
CA VAL A 97 7.66 -3.84 -3.43
C VAL A 97 8.67 -3.18 -4.38
N PRO A 98 8.66 -3.42 -5.70
CA PRO A 98 9.66 -2.83 -6.59
C PRO A 98 9.69 -1.30 -6.64
N ILE A 99 8.61 -0.65 -6.21
CA ILE A 99 8.47 0.81 -6.19
C ILE A 99 8.77 1.34 -4.78
N PHE A 100 8.14 0.75 -3.76
CA PHE A 100 8.19 1.26 -2.40
C PHE A 100 9.39 0.78 -1.57
N SER A 101 10.09 -0.28 -2.01
CA SER A 101 11.30 -0.78 -1.32
C SER A 101 12.56 0.01 -1.64
N ASP A 102 12.53 0.88 -2.67
CA ASP A 102 13.69 1.65 -3.12
C ASP A 102 13.34 3.15 -3.18
N PRO A 103 14.02 4.02 -2.40
CA PRO A 103 13.78 5.45 -2.40
C PRO A 103 13.84 6.09 -3.79
N ALA A 104 14.79 5.68 -4.62
CA ALA A 104 14.97 6.26 -5.94
C ALA A 104 13.82 5.87 -6.88
N LYS A 105 13.23 4.69 -6.69
CA LYS A 105 12.06 4.23 -7.45
C LYS A 105 10.77 4.88 -6.98
N LEU A 106 10.65 5.07 -5.67
CA LEU A 106 9.55 5.83 -5.08
C LEU A 106 9.58 7.29 -5.56
N ASP A 107 10.75 7.93 -5.53
CA ASP A 107 10.96 9.29 -6.07
C ASP A 107 10.61 9.37 -7.56
N GLU A 108 11.10 8.44 -8.38
CA GLU A 108 10.76 8.36 -9.81
C GLU A 108 9.24 8.23 -10.02
N HIS A 109 8.56 7.38 -9.24
CA HIS A 109 7.11 7.21 -9.31
C HIS A 109 6.34 8.48 -8.92
N LEU A 110 6.72 9.10 -7.79
CA LEU A 110 6.07 10.33 -7.31
C LEU A 110 6.31 11.50 -8.26
N SER A 111 7.50 11.60 -8.87
CA SER A 111 7.82 12.65 -9.85
C SER A 111 7.01 12.57 -11.15
N GLN A 112 6.54 11.37 -11.50
CA GLN A 112 5.70 11.13 -12.68
C GLN A 112 4.20 11.21 -12.37
N THR A 113 3.85 11.18 -11.08
CA THR A 113 2.46 11.23 -10.64
C THR A 113 2.10 12.69 -10.39
N ASP A 114 1.45 13.32 -11.38
CA ASP A 114 0.99 14.69 -11.27
C ASP A 114 -0.02 14.82 -10.09
N PRO A 115 0.28 15.62 -9.05
CA PRO A 115 -0.61 15.77 -7.89
C PRO A 115 -1.96 16.38 -8.27
N GLU A 116 -2.03 17.14 -9.37
CA GLU A 116 -3.27 17.69 -9.90
C GLU A 116 -4.15 16.60 -10.56
N GLU A 117 -3.57 15.58 -11.20
CA GLU A 117 -4.36 14.46 -11.76
C GLU A 117 -4.85 13.47 -10.69
N PHE A 118 -4.19 13.43 -9.53
CA PHE A 118 -4.49 12.45 -8.47
C PHE A 118 -5.67 12.87 -7.56
N PHE A 119 -5.85 14.17 -7.32
CA PHE A 119 -6.92 14.70 -6.47
C PHE A 119 -8.23 15.05 -7.21
N GLU A 120 -8.29 14.90 -8.54
CA GLU A 120 -9.48 15.21 -9.35
C GLU A 120 -10.47 14.05 -9.54
N LEU A 121 -10.25 12.89 -8.92
CA LEU A 121 -11.27 11.83 -8.88
C LEU A 121 -12.23 12.07 -7.70
N GLU A 122 -13.23 12.93 -7.98
CA GLU A 122 -14.41 13.27 -7.16
C GLU A 122 -15.06 12.10 -6.39
#